data_AF-A0A7V5CBD6-F1
#
_entry.id   AF-A0A7V5CBD6-F1
#
_cell.length_a   1.000
_cell.length_b   1.000
_cell.length_c   1.000
_cell.angle_alpha   90.00
_cell.angle_beta   90.00
_cell.angle_gamma   90.00
#
_symmetry.space_group_name_H-M   'P 1'
#
loop_
_entity.id
_entity.type
_entity.pdbx_description
1 polymer ?
#
loop_
_entity_poly.entity_id
_entity_poly.type
_entity_poly.pdbx_seq_one_letter_code
_entity_poly.pdbx_strand_id
1 'polypeptide(L)'
;SMWSPAITAVKSRGIPCVYQPLAEGYRSWGGGLGLSANLSGLELEAAYEYINWYLSGWVGGYLMRQGYYSAVPETSKDFMTADEWGYWFEGKPAAGDITNPTGDVLAHAGETRDGGSFYDRMGAVACWNAVMDENQYMVRKWNEFISA
;
A
#
# COMPACT_ATOMS: atom_id res chain seq x y z
N SER A 1 -5.53 1.23 -13.99
CA SER A 1 -4.72 1.04 -12.77
C SER A 1 -5.65 0.90 -11.58
N MET A 2 -5.90 -0.30 -11.08
CA MET A 2 -6.63 -0.50 -9.81
C MET A 2 -5.65 -0.49 -8.64
N TRP A 3 -6.09 -0.01 -7.48
CA TRP A 3 -5.29 -0.04 -6.24
C TRP A 3 -5.48 -1.38 -5.52
N SER A 4 -4.47 -1.80 -4.76
CA SER A 4 -4.49 -3.10 -4.05
C SER A 4 -5.76 -3.32 -3.21
N PRO A 5 -6.28 -2.34 -2.43
CA PRO A 5 -7.51 -2.53 -1.67
C PRO A 5 -8.74 -2.81 -2.53
N ALA A 6 -8.81 -2.28 -3.75
CA ALA A 6 -9.92 -2.56 -4.65
C ALA A 6 -9.88 -4.01 -5.14
N ILE A 7 -8.68 -4.56 -5.40
CA ILE A 7 -8.49 -5.97 -5.76
C ILE A 7 -8.84 -6.86 -4.58
N THR A 8 -8.31 -6.55 -3.39
CA THR A 8 -8.64 -7.28 -2.16
C THR A 8 -10.15 -7.28 -1.92
N ALA A 9 -10.84 -6.15 -2.09
CA ALA A 9 -12.29 -6.07 -1.94
C ALA A 9 -13.07 -6.91 -2.96
N VAL A 10 -12.59 -7.02 -4.20
CA VAL A 10 -13.21 -7.90 -5.22
C VAL A 10 -12.97 -9.37 -4.88
N LYS A 11 -11.73 -9.76 -4.52
CA LYS A 11 -11.38 -11.13 -4.14
C LYS A 11 -12.12 -11.59 -2.89
N SER A 12 -12.24 -10.72 -1.86
CA SER A 12 -13.03 -11.00 -0.65
C SER A 12 -14.52 -11.22 -0.89
N ARG A 13 -15.04 -10.86 -2.08
CA ARG A 13 -16.42 -11.18 -2.49
C ARG A 13 -16.52 -12.50 -3.27
N GLY A 14 -15.44 -13.28 -3.33
CA GLY A 14 -15.36 -14.54 -4.09
C GLY A 14 -15.31 -14.34 -5.60
N ILE A 15 -15.04 -13.12 -6.08
CA ILE A 15 -14.96 -12.83 -7.51
C ILE A 15 -13.51 -13.02 -7.98
N PRO A 16 -13.25 -13.90 -8.96
CA PRO A 16 -11.90 -14.07 -9.50
C PRO A 16 -11.36 -12.74 -10.04
N CYS A 17 -10.21 -12.32 -9.52
CA CYS A 17 -9.54 -11.09 -9.91
C CYS A 17 -8.03 -11.28 -9.80
N VAL A 18 -7.30 -10.89 -10.85
CA VAL A 18 -5.85 -11.03 -10.95
C VAL A 18 -5.21 -9.66 -11.10
N TYR A 19 -4.20 -9.38 -10.28
CA TYR A 19 -3.36 -8.21 -10.42
C TYR A 19 -2.19 -8.48 -11.37
N GLN A 20 -2.44 -8.39 -12.67
CA GLN A 20 -1.46 -8.73 -13.70
C GLN A 20 -0.27 -7.75 -13.72
N PRO A 21 0.97 -8.19 -13.39
CA PRO A 21 2.17 -7.39 -13.65
C PRO A 21 2.44 -7.34 -15.17
N LEU A 22 2.92 -6.20 -15.64
CA LEU A 22 3.36 -6.01 -17.03
C LEU A 22 4.86 -6.32 -17.17
N ALA A 23 5.27 -6.77 -18.36
CA ALA A 23 6.67 -7.16 -18.62
C ALA A 23 7.63 -5.97 -18.56
N GLU A 24 7.14 -4.78 -18.90
CA GLU A 24 7.87 -3.51 -18.90
C GLU A 24 8.00 -2.90 -17.49
N GLY A 25 7.43 -3.57 -16.48
CA GLY A 25 7.24 -3.00 -15.15
C GLY A 25 6.02 -2.10 -15.08
N TYR A 26 5.89 -1.39 -13.97
CA TYR A 26 4.69 -0.59 -13.71
C TYR A 26 4.95 0.67 -12.91
N ARG A 27 3.92 1.52 -12.92
CA ARG A 27 3.86 2.71 -12.09
C ARG A 27 3.55 2.36 -10.64
N SER A 28 4.36 2.89 -9.73
CA SER A 28 4.14 2.78 -8.29
C SER A 28 3.93 4.14 -7.63
N TRP A 29 3.49 4.09 -6.37
CA TRP A 29 3.17 5.24 -5.54
C TRP A 29 3.89 5.07 -4.21
N GLY A 30 4.64 6.08 -3.80
CA GLY A 30 5.17 6.23 -2.45
C GLY A 30 4.45 7.38 -1.78
N GLY A 31 3.75 7.11 -0.68
CA GLY A 31 3.10 8.13 0.14
C GLY A 31 3.79 8.20 1.51
N GLY A 32 3.84 9.40 2.08
CA GLY A 32 4.42 9.63 3.40
C GLY A 32 3.68 10.72 4.15
N LEU A 33 3.98 10.84 5.45
CA LEU A 33 3.51 11.93 6.28
C LEU A 33 4.48 13.10 6.13
N GLY A 34 3.96 14.26 5.71
CA GLY A 34 4.70 15.51 5.65
C GLY A 34 4.30 16.43 6.80
N LEU A 35 5.27 17.09 7.42
CA LEU A 35 5.02 18.10 8.45
C LEU A 35 5.01 19.48 7.83
N SER A 36 4.03 20.30 8.21
CA SER A 36 4.01 21.72 7.83
C SER A 36 5.17 22.46 8.50
N ALA A 37 5.87 23.29 7.73
CA ALA A 37 6.99 24.09 8.24
C ALA A 37 6.57 25.13 9.30
N ASN A 38 5.27 25.42 9.42
CA ASN A 38 4.74 26.36 10.40
C ASN A 38 4.43 25.71 11.77
N LEU A 39 4.56 24.39 11.90
CA LEU A 39 4.28 23.70 13.17
C LEU A 39 5.30 24.09 14.24
N SER A 40 4.80 24.40 15.44
CA SER A 40 5.65 24.75 16.59
C SER A 40 5.04 24.36 17.95
N GLY A 41 5.86 24.18 18.98
CA GLY A 41 5.39 23.79 20.32
C GLY A 41 4.56 22.50 20.30
N LEU A 42 3.41 22.51 20.98
CA LEU A 42 2.59 21.32 21.23
C LEU A 42 2.06 20.64 19.94
N GLU A 43 1.74 21.39 18.89
CA GLU A 43 1.28 20.80 17.63
C GLU A 43 2.39 20.02 16.92
N LEU A 44 3.64 20.48 17.00
CA LEU A 44 4.79 19.78 16.44
C LEU A 44 5.10 18.51 17.22
N GLU A 45 5.04 18.58 18.55
CA GLU A 45 5.22 17.40 19.42
C GLU A 45 4.15 16.34 19.14
N ALA A 46 2.88 16.73 19.06
CA ALA A 46 1.79 15.82 18.73
C ALA A 46 1.96 15.18 17.34
N ALA A 47 2.47 15.94 16.36
CA ALA A 47 2.75 15.41 15.04
C ALA A 47 3.87 14.36 15.04
N TYR A 48 4.93 14.55 15.85
CA TYR A 48 5.97 13.54 16.03
C TYR A 48 5.46 12.29 16.74
N GLU A 49 4.69 12.45 17.81
CA GLU A 49 4.06 11.32 18.51
C GLU A 49 3.16 10.51 17.57
N TYR A 50 2.40 11.19 16.71
CA TYR A 50 1.59 10.51 15.70
C TYR A 50 2.45 9.74 14.70
N ILE A 51 3.55 10.29 14.19
CA ILE A 51 4.46 9.59 13.28
C ILE A 51 5.07 8.36 13.97
N ASN A 52 5.52 8.51 15.22
CA ASN A 52 6.07 7.42 16.01
C ASN A 52 5.05 6.29 16.17
N TRP A 53 3.82 6.62 16.55
CA TRP A 53 2.73 5.65 16.63
C TRP A 53 2.42 5.01 15.27
N TYR A 54 2.35 5.79 14.20
CA TYR A 54 2.05 5.30 12.86
C TYR A 54 3.09 4.29 12.37
N LEU A 55 4.37 4.52 12.69
CA LEU A 55 5.49 3.64 12.32
C LEU A 55 5.76 2.54 13.36
N SER A 56 5.05 2.52 14.49
CA SER A 56 5.25 1.54 15.57
C SER A 56 4.90 0.10 15.19
N GLY A 57 4.21 -0.11 14.06
CA GLY A 57 4.00 -1.43 13.45
C GLY A 57 2.54 -1.79 13.22
N TRP A 58 1.64 -1.46 14.16
CA TRP A 58 0.22 -1.84 14.05
C TRP A 58 -0.44 -1.36 12.75
N VAL A 59 -0.23 -0.08 12.40
CA VAL A 59 -0.76 0.49 11.15
C VAL A 59 -0.16 -0.21 9.94
N GLY A 60 1.14 -0.50 9.96
CA GLY A 60 1.82 -1.19 8.87
C GLY A 60 1.27 -2.60 8.64
N GLY A 61 1.08 -3.39 9.70
CA GLY A 61 0.46 -4.70 9.63
C GLY A 61 -1.00 -4.65 9.16
N TYR A 62 -1.76 -3.64 9.58
CA TYR A 62 -3.12 -3.39 9.10
C TYR A 62 -3.14 -3.11 7.59
N LEU A 63 -2.28 -2.22 7.11
CA LEU A 63 -2.17 -1.86 5.70
C LEU A 63 -1.66 -3.01 4.82
N MET A 64 -0.77 -3.86 5.33
CA MET A 64 -0.29 -5.04 4.60
C MET A 64 -1.38 -6.05 4.28
N ARG A 65 -2.39 -6.20 5.14
CA ARG A 65 -3.60 -7.00 4.85
C ARG A 65 -4.48 -6.42 3.74
N GLN A 66 -4.22 -5.17 3.32
CA GLN A 66 -4.81 -4.54 2.12
C GLN A 66 -3.87 -4.61 0.91
N GLY A 67 -2.69 -5.20 1.08
CA GLY A 67 -1.63 -5.34 0.09
C GLY A 67 -0.77 -4.08 -0.11
N TYR A 68 -0.83 -3.10 0.80
CA TYR A 68 0.16 -2.02 0.88
C TYR A 68 1.41 -2.45 1.65
N TYR A 69 2.44 -1.60 1.67
CA TYR A 69 3.67 -1.86 2.42
C TYR A 69 4.03 -0.63 3.25
N SER A 70 4.40 -0.86 4.51
CA SER A 70 4.94 0.17 5.38
C SER A 70 6.37 0.54 4.97
N ALA A 71 6.78 1.77 5.24
CA ALA A 71 8.17 2.19 5.12
C ALA A 71 9.09 1.52 6.16
N VAL A 72 8.50 0.94 7.22
CA VAL A 72 9.21 0.15 8.24
C VAL A 72 8.57 -1.24 8.30
N PRO A 73 8.92 -2.15 7.37
CA PRO A 73 8.32 -3.49 7.34
C PRO A 73 8.62 -4.31 8.60
N GLU A 74 9.78 -4.11 9.22
CA GLU A 74 10.20 -4.88 10.40
C GLU A 74 9.26 -4.68 11.59
N THR A 75 8.85 -3.45 11.90
CA THR A 75 7.85 -3.21 12.96
C THR A 75 6.48 -3.73 12.56
N SER A 76 6.15 -3.72 11.27
CA SER A 76 4.87 -4.22 10.76
C SER A 76 4.74 -5.74 10.93
N LYS A 77 5.86 -6.46 10.75
CA LYS A 77 5.95 -7.91 10.89
C LYS A 77 5.51 -8.38 12.28
N ASP A 78 5.81 -7.62 13.32
CA ASP A 78 5.42 -7.93 14.71
C ASP A 78 3.90 -7.96 14.93
N PHE A 79 3.12 -7.37 14.00
CA PHE A 79 1.65 -7.34 14.02
C PHE A 79 1.03 -8.23 12.94
N MET A 80 1.80 -9.17 12.41
CA MET A 80 1.38 -10.14 11.40
C MET A 80 1.70 -11.56 11.88
N THR A 81 0.85 -12.51 11.51
CA THR A 81 1.20 -13.91 11.65
C THR A 81 2.29 -14.29 10.66
N ALA A 82 2.99 -15.39 10.91
CA ALA A 82 3.99 -15.90 9.98
C ALA A 82 3.40 -16.20 8.59
N ASP A 83 2.15 -16.63 8.53
CA ASP A 83 1.45 -16.92 7.27
C ASP A 83 1.12 -15.63 6.50
N GLU A 84 0.58 -14.62 7.20
CA GLU A 84 0.33 -13.31 6.60
C GLU A 84 1.62 -12.67 6.08
N TRP A 85 2.70 -12.72 6.86
CA TRP A 85 4.00 -12.22 6.41
C TRP A 85 4.53 -12.99 5.20
N GLY A 86 4.44 -14.32 5.25
CA GLY A 86 4.83 -15.21 4.17
C GLY A 86 4.10 -14.89 2.87
N TYR A 87 2.78 -14.75 2.92
CA TYR A 87 1.95 -14.44 1.77
C TYR A 87 2.16 -13.01 1.25
N TRP A 88 2.10 -11.99 2.12
CA TRP A 88 2.12 -10.59 1.71
C TRP A 88 3.51 -10.06 1.37
N PHE A 89 4.53 -10.44 2.14
CA PHE A 89 5.89 -9.92 2.01
C PHE A 89 6.82 -10.88 1.28
N GLU A 90 6.81 -12.17 1.65
CA GLU A 90 7.75 -13.15 1.07
C GLU A 90 7.23 -13.78 -0.23
N GLY A 91 5.94 -13.58 -0.57
CA GLY A 91 5.32 -14.15 -1.76
C GLY A 91 5.13 -15.67 -1.72
N LYS A 92 5.15 -16.26 -0.53
CA LYS A 92 4.94 -17.70 -0.33
C LYS A 92 3.47 -18.08 -0.52
N PRO A 93 3.17 -19.34 -0.87
CA PRO A 93 1.81 -19.86 -0.80
C PRO A 93 1.25 -19.72 0.63
N ALA A 94 -0.01 -19.33 0.74
CA ALA A 94 -0.69 -19.26 2.02
C ALA A 94 -0.74 -20.65 2.68
N ALA A 95 -0.44 -20.74 3.97
CA ALA A 95 -0.57 -21.97 4.75
C ALA A 95 -2.03 -22.22 5.18
N GLY A 96 -2.80 -21.16 5.37
CA GLY A 96 -4.24 -21.17 5.68
C GLY A 96 -5.01 -20.10 4.93
N ASP A 97 -6.15 -19.69 5.49
CA ASP A 97 -6.92 -18.56 4.96
C ASP A 97 -6.22 -17.24 5.32
N ILE A 98 -5.97 -16.41 4.30
CA ILE A 98 -5.53 -15.03 4.47
C ILE A 98 -6.76 -14.14 4.44
N THR A 99 -6.85 -13.20 5.39
CA THR A 99 -7.99 -12.28 5.51
C THR A 99 -7.58 -10.85 5.23
N ASN A 100 -8.57 -10.05 4.86
CA ASN A 100 -8.45 -8.61 4.82
C ASN A 100 -8.47 -8.05 6.28
N PRO A 101 -8.28 -6.75 6.50
CA PRO A 101 -8.27 -6.20 7.86
C PRO A 101 -9.61 -6.29 8.61
N THR A 102 -10.71 -6.59 7.94
CA THR A 102 -12.05 -6.78 8.55
C THR A 102 -12.37 -8.26 8.81
N GLY A 103 -11.48 -9.17 8.43
CA GLY A 103 -11.62 -10.61 8.66
C GLY A 103 -12.23 -11.40 7.49
N ASP A 104 -12.54 -10.76 6.37
CA ASP A 104 -13.06 -11.49 5.20
C ASP A 104 -11.92 -12.20 4.47
N VAL A 105 -12.12 -13.48 4.16
CA VAL A 105 -11.12 -14.30 3.45
C VAL A 105 -10.88 -13.75 2.06
N LEU A 106 -9.61 -13.61 1.67
CA LEU A 106 -9.18 -13.10 0.35
C LEU A 106 -8.36 -14.11 -0.46
N ALA A 107 -7.74 -15.08 0.21
CA ALA A 107 -6.98 -16.16 -0.39
C ALA A 107 -7.02 -17.38 0.53
N HIS A 108 -7.10 -18.56 -0.06
CA HIS A 108 -7.09 -19.84 0.66
C HIS A 108 -5.70 -20.48 0.66
N ALA A 109 -5.55 -21.54 1.46
CA ALA A 109 -4.32 -22.31 1.53
C ALA A 109 -3.85 -22.77 0.13
N GLY A 110 -2.56 -22.61 -0.13
CA GLY A 110 -1.91 -22.91 -1.41
C GLY A 110 -1.96 -21.78 -2.44
N GLU A 111 -2.79 -20.75 -2.26
CA GLU A 111 -2.79 -19.59 -3.14
C GLU A 111 -1.56 -18.71 -2.91
N THR A 112 -1.03 -18.16 -3.99
CA THR A 112 0.09 -17.21 -3.97
C THR A 112 -0.35 -15.82 -4.38
N ARG A 113 0.27 -14.80 -3.78
CA ARG A 113 -0.01 -13.41 -4.12
C ARG A 113 0.40 -13.08 -5.56
N ASP A 114 -0.49 -12.40 -6.28
CA ASP A 114 -0.18 -11.86 -7.61
C ASP A 114 1.04 -10.92 -7.56
N GLY A 115 1.94 -11.07 -8.53
CA GLY A 115 3.17 -10.27 -8.63
C GLY A 115 4.29 -10.70 -7.68
N GLY A 116 4.11 -11.76 -6.89
CA GLY A 116 5.17 -12.35 -6.07
C GLY A 116 5.47 -11.61 -4.78
N SER A 117 6.73 -11.70 -4.34
CA SER A 117 7.21 -11.13 -3.09
C SER A 117 7.24 -9.60 -3.13
N PHE A 118 7.44 -8.97 -1.97
CA PHE A 118 7.74 -7.54 -1.90
C PHE A 118 8.92 -7.15 -2.79
N TYR A 119 9.97 -7.96 -2.82
CA TYR A 119 11.16 -7.67 -3.62
C TYR A 119 10.90 -7.77 -5.13
N ASP A 120 10.14 -8.77 -5.57
CA ASP A 120 9.70 -8.87 -6.97
C ASP A 120 8.87 -7.65 -7.33
N ARG A 121 7.97 -7.26 -6.43
CA ARG A 121 7.05 -6.15 -6.66
C ARG A 121 7.74 -4.79 -6.67
N MET A 122 8.66 -4.53 -5.75
CA MET A 122 9.42 -3.29 -5.74
C MET A 122 10.48 -3.26 -6.83
N GLY A 123 11.03 -4.42 -7.21
CA GLY A 123 12.01 -4.54 -8.29
C GLY A 123 11.44 -4.26 -9.69
N ALA A 124 10.13 -4.43 -9.89
CA ALA A 124 9.47 -4.16 -11.17
C ALA A 124 8.86 -2.74 -11.29
N VAL A 125 9.19 -1.82 -10.38
CA VAL A 125 8.74 -0.42 -10.48
C VAL A 125 9.55 0.31 -11.56
N ALA A 126 8.87 0.67 -12.66
CA ALA A 126 9.48 1.38 -13.79
C ALA A 126 9.34 2.91 -13.66
N CYS A 127 8.29 3.38 -12.99
CA CYS A 127 8.12 4.80 -12.72
C CYS A 127 7.43 5.07 -11.38
N TRP A 128 7.92 6.09 -10.69
CA TRP A 128 7.27 6.66 -9.52
C TRP A 128 6.46 7.87 -9.95
N ASN A 129 5.24 8.02 -9.43
CA ASN A 129 4.54 9.29 -9.61
C ASN A 129 5.31 10.40 -8.89
N ALA A 130 5.69 11.41 -9.67
CA ALA A 130 6.17 12.69 -9.17
C ALA A 130 5.16 13.75 -9.55
N VAL A 131 4.95 14.70 -8.65
CA VAL A 131 4.20 15.92 -8.96
C VAL A 131 5.20 16.91 -9.55
N MET A 132 4.98 17.33 -10.79
CA MET A 132 5.77 18.39 -11.44
C MET A 132 5.55 19.74 -10.76
N ASP A 133 6.54 20.63 -10.81
CA ASP A 133 6.47 21.98 -10.21
C ASP A 133 5.25 22.75 -10.75
N GLU A 134 4.89 22.53 -12.01
CA GLU A 134 3.76 23.17 -12.68
C GLU A 134 2.41 22.49 -12.41
N ASN A 135 2.33 21.43 -11.60
CA ASN A 135 1.10 20.65 -11.44
C ASN A 135 -0.10 21.52 -11.04
N GLN A 136 0.09 22.47 -10.12
CA GLN A 136 -0.95 23.42 -9.70
C GLN A 136 -1.45 24.29 -10.86
N TYR A 137 -0.52 24.76 -11.70
CA TYR A 137 -0.86 25.51 -12.91
C TYR A 137 -1.63 24.64 -13.90
N MET A 138 -1.15 23.42 -14.16
CA MET A 138 -1.76 22.46 -15.09
C MET A 138 -3.18 22.07 -14.67
N VAL A 139 -3.38 21.74 -13.39
CA VAL A 139 -4.71 21.42 -12.83
C VAL A 139 -5.66 22.60 -12.99
N ARG A 140 -5.21 23.83 -12.70
CA ARG A 140 -6.02 25.03 -12.89
C ARG A 140 -6.41 25.22 -14.36
N LYS A 141 -5.46 25.10 -15.29
CA LYS A 141 -5.73 25.23 -16.74
C LYS A 141 -6.64 24.14 -17.27
N TRP A 142 -6.47 22.91 -16.79
CA TRP A 142 -7.37 21.81 -17.12
C TRP A 142 -8.79 22.14 -16.67
N ASN A 143 -8.98 22.55 -15.41
CA ASN A 143 -10.29 22.94 -14.88
C ASN A 143 -10.92 24.10 -15.66
N GLU A 144 -10.15 25.13 -16.01
CA GLU A 144 -10.61 26.23 -16.88
C GLU A 144 -11.15 25.68 -18.21
N PHE A 145 -10.42 24.74 -18.84
CA PHE A 145 -10.81 24.13 -20.12
C PHE A 145 -12.10 23.29 -20.05
N ILE A 146 -12.26 22.43 -19.03
CA ILE A 146 -13.48 21.59 -18.90
C ILE A 146 -14.71 22.38 -18.48
N SER A 147 -14.54 23.56 -17.89
CA SER A 147 -15.64 24.42 -17.44
C SER A 147 -16.16 25.38 -18.51
N ALA A 148 -15.52 25.42 -19.68
CA ALA A 148 -15.90 26.25 -20.83
C ALA A 148 -16.78 25.47 -21.82
#